data_AF-A0A4Q0PL05-F1
#
_entry.id   AF-A0A4Q0PL05-F1
#
_cell.length_a   1.000
_cell.length_b   1.000
_cell.length_c   1.000
_cell.angle_alpha   90.00
_cell.angle_beta   90.00
_cell.angle_gamma   90.00
#
_symmetry.space_group_name_H-M   'P 1'
#
loop_
_entity.id
_entity.type
_entity.pdbx_description
1 polymer ?
#
loop_
_entity_poly.entity_id
_entity_poly.type
_entity_poly.pdbx_seq_one_letter_code
_entity_poly.pdbx_strand_id
1 'polypeptide(L)'
;MTKLLLRLVLVLSVFSCQNTTLPKLKILENEFIYAEASFPQCHASTLVEAGDGNIVAAWFGGEYERHPEVSIYQSTKTDNGWSAPKKVADGKTENDAISNPTWNPVLFKNKVNDLLLYYKEGSSPSTWWGM
;
A
#
# COMPACT_ATOMS: atom_id res chain seq x y z
N MET A 1 23.29 28.57 50.10
CA MET A 1 23.09 27.13 49.81
C MET A 1 21.84 26.85 48.97
N THR A 2 20.70 27.49 49.23
CA THR A 2 19.43 27.27 48.49
C THR A 2 19.48 27.55 46.98
N LYS A 3 20.17 28.61 46.54
CA LYS A 3 20.35 28.91 45.09
C LYS A 3 21.25 27.93 44.33
N LEU A 4 22.18 27.26 45.04
CA LEU A 4 23.07 26.25 44.44
C LEU A 4 22.33 24.91 44.28
N LEU A 5 21.52 24.55 45.28
CA LEU A 5 20.66 23.36 45.23
C LEU A 5 19.64 23.46 44.08
N LEU A 6 19.02 24.63 43.89
CA LEU A 6 18.03 24.86 42.83
C LEU A 6 18.66 24.76 41.42
N ARG A 7 19.90 25.22 41.24
CA ARG A 7 20.65 25.08 39.98
C ARG A 7 21.04 23.63 39.71
N LEU A 8 21.38 22.85 40.75
CA LEU A 8 21.74 21.45 40.61
C LEU A 8 20.53 20.59 40.19
N VAL A 9 19.35 20.85 40.76
CA VAL A 9 18.09 20.18 40.38
C VAL A 9 17.70 20.50 38.93
N LEU A 10 17.90 21.74 38.48
CA LEU A 10 17.63 22.15 37.10
C LEU A 10 18.61 21.53 36.09
N VAL A 11 19.87 21.27 36.47
CA VAL A 11 20.84 20.59 35.59
C VAL A 11 20.52 19.10 35.47
N LEU A 12 20.10 18.45 36.56
CA LEU A 12 19.74 17.03 36.57
C LEU A 12 18.46 16.71 35.78
N SER A 13 17.50 17.64 35.67
CA SER A 13 16.28 17.43 34.88
C SER A 13 16.51 17.47 33.36
N VAL A 14 17.58 18.13 32.89
CA VAL A 14 17.92 18.24 31.46
C VAL A 14 18.56 16.94 30.95
N PHE A 15 19.22 16.17 31.81
CA PHE A 15 19.81 14.87 31.47
C PHE A 15 18.81 13.71 31.42
N SER A 16 17.54 13.95 31.77
CA SER A 16 16.47 12.95 31.69
C SER A 16 15.79 12.91 30.32
N CYS A 17 16.42 13.48 29.28
CA CYS A 17 16.04 13.21 27.89
C CYS A 17 16.40 11.75 27.58
N GLN A 18 15.37 10.91 27.58
CA GLN A 18 15.44 9.48 27.31
C GLN A 18 16.13 9.23 25.96
N ASN A 19 17.13 8.35 25.94
CA ASN A 19 17.68 7.76 24.73
C ASN A 19 16.62 6.87 24.08
N THR A 20 15.75 7.44 23.25
CA THR A 20 14.89 6.65 22.37
C THR A 20 15.78 5.92 21.38
N THR A 21 16.07 4.65 21.68
CA THR A 21 16.76 3.78 20.74
C THR A 21 15.77 3.52 19.61
N LEU A 22 16.09 3.97 18.40
CA LEU A 22 15.25 3.69 17.24
C LEU A 22 15.06 2.16 17.13
N PRO A 23 13.85 1.69 16.78
CA PRO A 23 13.63 0.28 16.56
C PRO A 23 14.61 -0.22 15.48
N LYS A 24 15.36 -1.28 15.78
CA LYS A 24 16.23 -1.92 14.80
C LYS A 24 15.35 -2.61 13.76
N LEU A 25 15.34 -2.05 12.55
CA LEU A 25 14.65 -2.66 11.41
C LEU A 25 15.45 -3.87 10.92
N LYS A 26 14.79 -5.03 10.82
CA LYS A 26 15.31 -6.19 10.10
C LYS A 26 14.54 -6.32 8.79
N ILE A 27 15.23 -6.19 7.66
CA ILE A 27 14.66 -6.54 6.36
C ILE A 27 14.56 -8.07 6.32
N LEU A 28 13.35 -8.59 6.27
CA LEU A 28 13.14 -10.03 6.10
C LEU A 28 13.40 -10.43 4.65
N GLU A 29 12.85 -9.67 3.71
CA GLU A 29 12.93 -9.94 2.28
C GLU A 29 12.93 -8.63 1.48
N ASN A 30 13.58 -8.64 0.31
CA ASN A 30 13.60 -7.54 -0.66
C ASN A 30 13.71 -8.14 -2.06
N GLU A 31 12.66 -7.97 -2.85
CA GLU A 31 12.54 -8.53 -4.19
C GLU A 31 11.52 -7.73 -5.01
N PHE A 32 11.52 -7.93 -6.32
CA PHE A 32 10.45 -7.46 -7.19
C PHE A 32 9.25 -8.42 -7.13
N ILE A 33 8.04 -7.87 -7.16
CA ILE A 33 6.80 -8.66 -7.33
C ILE A 33 6.74 -9.29 -8.72
N TYR A 34 7.25 -8.59 -9.74
CA TYR A 34 7.36 -9.05 -11.11
C TYR A 34 8.55 -8.38 -11.79
N ALA A 35 9.18 -9.09 -12.74
CA ALA A 35 10.23 -8.53 -13.59
C ALA A 35 9.67 -7.90 -14.87
N GLU A 36 8.56 -8.44 -15.39
CA GLU A 36 7.90 -7.99 -16.61
C GLU A 36 6.39 -7.89 -16.37
N ALA A 37 5.75 -6.93 -17.04
CA ALA A 37 4.31 -6.72 -17.00
C ALA A 37 3.80 -6.24 -18.36
N SER A 38 2.50 -6.44 -18.62
CA SER A 38 1.84 -5.99 -19.85
C SER A 38 1.58 -4.48 -19.90
N PHE A 39 2.07 -3.72 -18.92
CA PHE A 39 1.88 -2.29 -18.78
C PHE A 39 3.23 -1.62 -18.44
N PRO A 40 3.52 -0.44 -18.99
CA PRO A 40 4.79 0.24 -18.76
C PRO A 40 4.86 1.01 -17.43
N GLN A 41 3.72 1.31 -16.79
CA GLN A 41 3.69 2.09 -15.54
C GLN A 41 2.80 1.46 -14.47
N CYS A 42 3.19 1.60 -13.20
CA CYS A 42 2.44 1.19 -12.02
C CYS A 42 2.61 2.19 -10.87
N HIS A 43 1.60 2.35 -10.01
CA HIS A 43 1.67 3.25 -8.86
C HIS A 43 0.62 2.89 -7.78
N ALA A 44 0.74 3.53 -6.60
CA ALA A 44 -0.13 3.37 -5.44
C ALA A 44 -0.33 1.90 -4.97
N SER A 45 0.77 1.23 -4.61
CA SER A 45 0.72 -0.15 -4.14
C SER A 45 0.16 -0.30 -2.72
N THR A 46 -0.49 -1.43 -2.47
CA THR A 46 -0.96 -1.90 -1.15
C THR A 46 -0.60 -3.39 -0.99
N LEU A 47 -0.46 -3.86 0.24
CA LEU A 47 -0.27 -5.28 0.53
C LEU A 47 -0.91 -5.70 1.85
N VAL A 48 -1.31 -6.96 1.96
CA VAL A 48 -1.87 -7.54 3.18
C VAL A 48 -1.55 -9.02 3.26
N GLU A 49 -1.37 -9.53 4.47
CA GLU A 49 -1.36 -10.98 4.72
C GLU A 49 -2.81 -11.50 4.73
N ALA A 50 -3.13 -12.42 3.82
CA ALA A 50 -4.45 -13.02 3.68
C ALA A 50 -4.76 -14.02 4.82
N GLY A 51 -5.96 -14.61 4.80
CA GLY A 51 -6.38 -15.57 5.84
C GLY A 51 -5.62 -16.90 5.81
N ASP A 52 -5.01 -17.23 4.67
CA ASP A 52 -4.21 -18.44 4.43
C ASP A 52 -2.70 -18.24 4.69
N GLY A 53 -2.30 -17.04 5.14
CA GLY A 53 -0.89 -16.69 5.40
C GLY A 53 -0.12 -16.19 4.17
N ASN A 54 -0.72 -16.24 2.97
CA ASN A 54 -0.11 -15.69 1.76
C ASN A 54 -0.12 -14.15 1.79
N ILE A 55 0.83 -13.51 1.12
CA ILE A 55 0.82 -12.05 0.96
C ILE A 55 0.11 -11.71 -0.35
N VAL A 56 -0.88 -10.83 -0.30
CA VAL A 56 -1.52 -10.28 -1.50
C VAL A 56 -1.09 -8.83 -1.65
N ALA A 57 -0.63 -8.46 -2.84
CA ALA A 57 -0.30 -7.10 -3.20
C ALA A 57 -1.17 -6.63 -4.37
N ALA A 58 -1.54 -5.35 -4.38
CA ALA A 58 -2.28 -4.73 -5.47
C ALA A 58 -1.75 -3.32 -5.77
N TRP A 59 -1.92 -2.87 -7.01
CA TRP A 59 -1.53 -1.54 -7.51
C TRP A 59 -2.36 -1.22 -8.75
N PHE A 60 -2.39 0.04 -9.19
CA PHE A 60 -2.90 0.34 -10.52
C PHE A 60 -1.77 0.34 -11.54
N GLY A 61 -2.06 -0.10 -12.76
CA GLY A 61 -1.11 -0.15 -13.86
C GLY A 61 -1.75 0.18 -15.22
N GLY A 62 -0.95 0.75 -16.13
CA GLY A 62 -1.41 1.15 -17.46
C GLY A 62 -0.32 1.83 -18.27
N GLU A 63 -0.70 2.40 -19.42
CA GLU A 63 0.22 3.09 -20.34
C GLU A 63 0.83 4.35 -19.69
N TYR A 64 0.00 5.15 -19.04
CA TYR A 64 0.41 6.28 -18.23
C TYR A 64 -0.66 6.59 -17.17
N GLU A 65 -0.30 7.34 -16.13
CA GLU A 65 -1.24 7.77 -15.11
C GLU A 65 -2.41 8.56 -15.73
N ARG A 66 -3.64 8.12 -15.48
CA ARG A 66 -4.93 8.66 -15.99
C ARG A 66 -5.37 8.14 -17.35
N HIS A 67 -4.62 7.25 -17.98
CA HIS A 67 -5.07 6.59 -19.19
C HIS A 67 -6.41 5.84 -18.95
N PRO A 68 -7.41 5.89 -19.85
CA PRO A 68 -8.74 5.30 -19.61
C PRO A 68 -8.74 3.80 -19.28
N GLU A 69 -7.71 3.08 -19.74
CA GLU A 69 -7.54 1.63 -19.52
C GLU A 69 -6.68 1.29 -18.28
N VAL A 70 -6.35 2.28 -17.41
CA VAL A 70 -5.65 1.99 -16.15
C VAL A 70 -6.54 1.06 -15.31
N SER A 71 -5.96 -0.10 -14.97
CA SER A 71 -6.63 -1.17 -14.27
C SER A 71 -5.94 -1.46 -12.93
N ILE A 72 -6.66 -2.04 -11.97
CA ILE A 72 -6.06 -2.62 -10.77
C ILE A 72 -5.51 -4.01 -11.11
N TYR A 73 -4.25 -4.23 -10.76
CA TYR A 73 -3.58 -5.51 -10.83
C TYR A 73 -3.29 -6.02 -9.42
N GLN A 74 -3.26 -7.34 -9.28
CA GLN A 74 -2.96 -8.05 -8.06
C GLN A 74 -1.89 -9.13 -8.32
N SER A 75 -1.06 -9.40 -7.33
CA SER A 75 -0.25 -10.61 -7.25
C SER A 75 -0.29 -11.19 -5.85
N THR A 76 -0.13 -12.51 -5.77
CA THR A 76 -0.09 -13.25 -4.52
C THR A 76 1.29 -13.89 -4.37
N LYS A 77 1.93 -13.66 -3.23
CA LYS A 77 3.12 -14.36 -2.80
C LYS A 77 2.74 -15.59 -2.02
N THR A 78 3.28 -16.72 -2.44
CA THR A 78 3.22 -18.00 -1.76
C THR A 78 4.64 -18.47 -1.43
N ASP A 79 4.79 -19.67 -0.86
CA ASP A 79 6.10 -20.29 -0.68
C ASP A 79 6.88 -20.49 -2.00
N ASN A 80 6.18 -20.49 -3.15
CA ASN A 80 6.78 -20.59 -4.47
C ASN A 80 7.16 -19.22 -5.08
N GLY A 81 7.01 -18.13 -4.33
CA GLY A 81 7.24 -16.75 -4.79
C GLY A 81 5.97 -16.04 -5.26
N TRP A 82 6.15 -14.94 -5.99
CA TRP A 82 5.07 -14.10 -6.51
C TRP A 82 4.42 -14.70 -7.77
N SER A 83 3.09 -14.66 -7.82
CA SER A 83 2.34 -14.89 -9.05
C SER A 83 2.57 -13.75 -10.06
N ALA A 84 2.34 -14.02 -11.34
CA ALA A 84 2.27 -12.95 -12.34
C ALA A 84 1.14 -11.94 -12.01
N PRO A 85 1.27 -10.66 -12.42
CA PRO A 85 0.22 -9.67 -12.28
C PRO A 85 -1.08 -10.10 -12.95
N LYS A 86 -2.17 -10.15 -12.17
CA LYS A 86 -3.52 -10.44 -12.65
C LYS A 86 -4.38 -9.19 -12.56
N LYS A 87 -5.05 -8.82 -13.65
CA LYS A 87 -6.04 -7.74 -13.64
C LYS A 87 -7.27 -8.15 -12.82
N VAL A 88 -7.70 -7.31 -11.89
CA VAL A 88 -8.81 -7.59 -10.95
C VAL A 88 -9.91 -6.54 -10.94
N ALA A 89 -9.65 -5.34 -11.47
CA ALA A 89 -10.67 -4.32 -11.75
C ALA A 89 -10.22 -3.49 -12.96
N ASP A 90 -11.12 -3.25 -13.91
CA ASP A 90 -10.80 -2.59 -15.18
C ASP A 90 -11.72 -1.42 -15.55
N GLY A 91 -12.75 -1.15 -14.73
CA GLY A 91 -13.65 -0.01 -14.88
C GLY A 91 -14.48 -0.05 -16.17
N LYS A 92 -14.64 -1.23 -16.78
CA LYS A 92 -15.48 -1.41 -17.96
C LYS A 92 -16.97 -1.38 -17.59
N THR A 93 -17.73 -0.66 -18.40
CA THR A 93 -19.21 -0.62 -18.33
C THR A 93 -19.84 -1.88 -18.94
N GLU A 94 -21.12 -2.17 -18.67
CA GLU A 94 -21.83 -3.41 -19.05
C GLU A 94 -21.76 -3.81 -20.55
N ASN A 95 -21.33 -2.91 -21.44
CA ASN A 95 -21.15 -3.18 -22.87
C ASN A 95 -19.74 -2.84 -23.40
N ASP A 96 -18.75 -2.67 -22.51
CA ASP A 96 -17.38 -2.23 -22.85
C ASP A 96 -17.31 -0.92 -23.66
N ALA A 97 -18.40 -0.14 -23.70
CA ALA A 97 -18.50 1.06 -24.52
C ALA A 97 -17.64 2.21 -23.97
N ILE A 98 -17.42 2.21 -22.66
CA ILE A 98 -16.59 3.15 -21.91
C ILE A 98 -15.82 2.37 -20.86
N SER A 99 -14.53 2.70 -20.72
CA SER A 99 -13.67 2.31 -19.61
C SER A 99 -13.34 3.52 -18.75
N ASN A 100 -13.55 3.40 -17.44
CA ASN A 100 -13.08 4.36 -16.47
C ASN A 100 -11.76 3.86 -15.87
N PRO A 101 -10.74 4.73 -15.72
CA PRO A 101 -9.54 4.32 -15.01
C PRO A 101 -9.86 3.99 -13.55
N THR A 102 -9.17 2.99 -13.03
CA THR A 102 -9.27 2.51 -11.65
C THR A 102 -8.01 2.83 -10.86
N TRP A 103 -8.15 3.17 -9.58
CA TRP A 103 -7.13 3.89 -8.83
C TRP A 103 -6.98 3.45 -7.39
N ASN A 104 -5.79 3.71 -6.83
CA ASN A 104 -5.50 3.72 -5.40
C ASN A 104 -6.12 2.53 -4.65
N PRO A 105 -5.75 1.30 -5.02
CA PRO A 105 -6.30 0.12 -4.37
C PRO A 105 -5.94 0.08 -2.89
N VAL A 106 -6.87 -0.40 -2.08
CA VAL A 106 -6.69 -0.67 -0.65
C VAL A 106 -7.16 -2.09 -0.38
N LEU A 107 -6.22 -2.97 -0.05
CA LEU A 107 -6.52 -4.31 0.41
C LEU A 107 -6.83 -4.27 1.91
N PHE A 108 -7.94 -4.87 2.29
CA PHE A 108 -8.39 -4.93 3.68
C PHE A 108 -8.85 -6.34 4.04
N LYS A 109 -8.14 -6.98 4.98
CA LYS A 109 -8.58 -8.23 5.59
C LYS A 109 -9.49 -7.93 6.77
N ASN A 110 -10.74 -8.37 6.71
CA ASN A 110 -11.70 -8.16 7.79
C ASN A 110 -11.46 -9.15 8.95
N LYS A 111 -12.23 -9.01 10.05
CA LYS A 111 -12.09 -9.87 11.25
C LYS A 111 -12.48 -11.33 11.03
N VAL A 112 -13.22 -11.65 9.98
CA VAL A 112 -13.61 -13.03 9.61
C VAL A 112 -12.75 -13.57 8.46
N ASN A 113 -11.62 -12.91 8.16
CA ASN A 113 -10.65 -13.25 7.13
C ASN A 113 -11.11 -13.10 5.67
N ASP A 114 -12.20 -12.38 5.39
CA ASP A 114 -12.47 -11.99 4.01
C ASP A 114 -11.46 -10.92 3.57
N LEU A 115 -10.95 -11.08 2.36
CA LEU A 115 -10.12 -10.09 1.70
C LEU A 115 -10.98 -9.21 0.81
N LEU A 116 -11.05 -7.93 1.14
CA LEU A 116 -11.78 -6.90 0.41
C LEU A 116 -10.78 -6.02 -0.36
N LEU A 117 -11.15 -5.65 -1.58
CA LEU A 117 -10.42 -4.68 -2.40
C LEU A 117 -11.30 -3.46 -2.58
N TYR A 118 -10.88 -2.34 -2.01
CA TYR A 118 -11.46 -1.03 -2.28
C TYR A 118 -10.62 -0.29 -3.29
N TYR A 119 -11.23 0.48 -4.16
CA TYR A 119 -10.52 1.32 -5.14
C TYR A 119 -11.39 2.50 -5.55
N LYS A 120 -10.85 3.39 -6.38
CA LYS A 120 -11.65 4.46 -6.98
C LYS A 120 -11.80 4.24 -8.47
N GLU A 121 -12.96 4.56 -9.01
CA GLU A 121 -13.25 4.47 -10.43
C GLU A 121 -13.65 5.84 -10.97
N GLY A 122 -13.01 6.29 -12.05
CA GLY A 122 -13.33 7.55 -12.73
C GLY A 122 -12.12 8.34 -13.19
N SER A 123 -12.31 9.26 -14.14
CA SER A 123 -11.24 9.96 -14.86
C SER A 123 -10.42 10.97 -14.03
N SER A 124 -10.93 11.43 -12.89
CA SER A 124 -10.27 12.46 -12.08
C SER A 124 -10.77 12.50 -10.64
N PRO A 125 -10.00 13.13 -9.72
CA PRO A 125 -10.42 13.25 -8.32
C PRO A 125 -11.76 13.92 -8.07
N SER A 126 -12.22 14.80 -8.98
CA SER A 126 -13.53 15.46 -8.87
C SER A 126 -14.68 14.67 -9.47
N THR A 127 -14.40 13.57 -10.18
CA THR A 127 -15.41 12.79 -10.93
C THR A 127 -15.43 11.30 -10.57
N TRP A 128 -14.45 10.80 -9.81
CA TRP A 128 -14.41 9.40 -9.39
C TRP A 128 -15.34 9.11 -8.20
N TRP A 129 -15.63 7.83 -7.99
CA TRP A 129 -16.32 7.30 -6.81
C TRP A 129 -15.53 6.12 -6.23
N GLY A 130 -15.91 5.69 -5.03
CA GLY A 130 -15.34 4.50 -4.39
C GLY A 130 -16.09 3.23 -4.77
N MET A 131 -15.34 2.15 -4.95
CA MET A 131 -15.80 0.78 -5.18
C MET A 131 -15.38 -0.12 -4.02
#